data_AF-A0A1B1A696-F1
#
_entry.id   AF-A0A1B1A696-F1
#
_cell.length_a   1.000
_cell.length_b   1.000
_cell.length_c   1.000
_cell.angle_alpha   90.00
_cell.angle_beta   90.00
_cell.angle_gamma   90.00
#
_symmetry.space_group_name_H-M   'P 1'
#
loop_
_entity.id
_entity.type
_entity.pdbx_description
1 polymer ?
#
loop_
_entity_poly.entity_id
_entity_poly.type
_entity_poly.pdbx_seq_one_letter_code
_entity_poly.pdbx_strand_id
1 'polypeptide(L)'
;MMAKLLPIIMLLIGIGGGIGAGIMLAPAPEESEVAAAGEGHDASQEESAEEHAEEDTAEDENAEPNEFIKINNQFVIPVVERDQMTAMVVLSLSLETKPGMSGKVHSFEPKLRDVFLRVLFDHANMGGFRGAFTRSEILDPLRTSLREEARRFLGSDLVDVLILEITRQDV
;
A
#
# COMPACT_ATOMS: atom_id res chain seq x y z
N MET A 1 21.85 27.02 -44.42
CA MET A 1 22.14 26.77 -42.99
C MET A 1 21.17 27.46 -42.01
N MET A 2 20.17 28.23 -42.47
CA MET A 2 19.18 28.89 -41.59
C MET A 2 18.02 27.99 -41.10
N ALA A 3 17.78 26.85 -41.74
CA ALA A 3 16.71 25.93 -41.35
C ALA A 3 16.96 25.20 -40.00
N LYS A 4 18.18 25.26 -39.46
CA LYS A 4 18.55 24.65 -38.16
C LYS A 4 18.53 25.65 -37.00
N LEU A 5 18.40 26.95 -37.27
CA LEU A 5 18.41 27.99 -36.23
C LEU A 5 17.05 28.10 -35.53
N LEU A 6 15.96 27.98 -36.31
CA LEU A 6 14.59 28.02 -35.81
C LEU A 6 14.29 26.98 -34.71
N PRO A 7 14.64 25.68 -34.85
CA PRO A 7 14.38 24.70 -33.80
C PRO A 7 15.20 24.95 -32.51
N ILE A 8 16.41 25.51 -32.62
CA ILE A 8 17.24 25.80 -31.44
C ILE A 8 16.68 26.98 -30.64
N ILE A 9 16.19 28.01 -31.32
CA ILE A 9 15.56 29.16 -30.67
C ILE A 9 14.25 28.74 -29.98
N MET A 10 13.43 27.91 -30.63
CA MET A 10 12.21 27.36 -30.02
C MET A 10 12.52 26.49 -28.80
N LEU A 11 13.57 25.68 -28.84
CA LEU A 11 14.00 24.88 -27.69
C LEU A 11 14.40 25.77 -26.50
N LEU A 12 15.18 26.82 -26.73
CA LEU A 12 15.63 27.72 -25.67
C LEU A 12 14.47 28.52 -25.06
N ILE A 13 13.54 29.00 -25.88
CA ILE A 13 12.34 29.72 -25.42
C ILE A 13 11.41 28.77 -24.65
N GLY A 14 11.22 27.53 -25.13
CA GLY A 14 10.39 26.54 -24.46
C GLY A 14 10.92 26.17 -23.07
N ILE A 15 12.23 25.96 -22.95
CA ILE A 15 12.87 25.65 -21.66
C ILE A 15 12.81 26.88 -20.73
N GLY A 16 13.16 28.07 -21.22
CA GLY A 16 13.14 29.29 -20.42
C GLY A 16 11.73 29.68 -19.95
N GLY A 17 10.73 29.55 -20.83
CA GLY A 17 9.33 29.82 -20.52
C GLY A 17 8.74 28.81 -19.54
N GLY A 18 9.06 27.52 -19.70
CA GLY A 18 8.58 26.47 -18.81
C GLY A 18 9.09 26.61 -17.38
N ILE A 19 10.39 26.85 -17.22
CA ILE A 19 11.00 27.05 -15.88
C ILE A 19 10.46 28.32 -15.23
N GLY A 20 10.37 29.43 -15.98
CA GLY A 20 9.85 30.70 -15.48
C GLY A 20 8.40 30.64 -15.01
N ALA A 21 7.55 29.90 -15.72
CA ALA A 21 6.16 29.69 -15.31
C ALA A 21 6.07 28.82 -14.04
N GLY A 22 6.88 27.77 -13.94
CA GLY A 22 6.89 26.87 -12.78
C GLY A 22 7.23 27.58 -11.46
N ILE A 23 8.23 28.47 -11.47
CA ILE A 23 8.61 29.24 -10.28
C ILE A 23 7.59 30.33 -9.92
N MET A 24 6.90 30.91 -10.91
CA MET A 24 5.91 31.97 -10.66
C MET A 24 4.57 31.40 -10.14
N LEU A 25 4.24 30.17 -10.53
CA LEU A 25 2.99 29.50 -10.14
C LEU A 25 3.15 28.52 -8.97
N ALA A 26 4.35 28.42 -8.38
CA ALA A 26 4.59 27.56 -7.23
C ALA A 26 3.80 28.10 -6.01
N PRO A 27 2.94 27.28 -5.36
CA PRO A 27 2.21 27.70 -4.17
C PRO A 27 3.15 27.90 -2.98
N ALA A 28 2.84 28.87 -2.12
CA ALA A 28 3.60 29.13 -0.92
C ALA A 28 3.47 27.96 0.08
N PRO A 29 4.56 27.55 0.75
CA PRO A 29 4.49 26.51 1.79
C PRO A 29 3.73 27.05 3.01
N GLU A 30 2.68 26.34 3.44
CA GLU A 30 1.95 26.65 4.67
C GLU A 30 2.71 26.12 5.89
N GLU A 31 3.18 27.04 6.73
CA GLU A 31 3.64 26.74 8.09
C GLU A 31 2.41 26.51 8.98
N SER A 32 2.22 25.28 9.45
CA SER A 32 1.17 24.94 10.41
C SER A 32 1.68 25.15 11.84
N GLU A 33 1.29 26.27 12.45
CA GLU A 33 1.43 26.52 13.89
C GLU A 33 0.49 25.59 14.68
N VAL A 34 1.03 24.82 15.62
CA VAL A 34 0.23 24.01 16.55
C VAL A 34 0.04 24.79 17.85
N ALA A 35 -1.20 25.17 18.13
CA ALA A 35 -1.62 25.82 19.37
C ALA A 35 -1.81 24.81 20.51
N ALA A 36 -1.54 25.29 21.72
CA ALA A 36 -1.37 24.55 22.97
C ALA A 36 -2.66 24.29 23.79
N ALA A 37 -2.46 23.55 24.90
CA ALA A 37 -3.26 23.44 26.14
C ALA A 37 -4.38 22.36 26.16
N GLY A 38 -4.62 21.63 27.26
CA GLY A 38 -4.05 21.65 28.61
C GLY A 38 -4.73 20.62 29.54
N GLU A 39 -3.97 20.24 30.57
CA GLU A 39 -4.26 19.73 31.93
C GLU A 39 -5.69 19.35 32.39
N GLY A 40 -5.79 18.23 33.14
CA GLY A 40 -6.34 18.28 34.51
C GLY A 40 -7.27 17.15 35.03
N HIS A 41 -6.80 16.49 36.11
CA HIS A 41 -7.54 15.84 37.23
C HIS A 41 -8.40 14.59 36.95
N ASP A 42 -8.58 13.62 37.86
CA ASP A 42 -7.97 13.17 39.12
C ASP A 42 -8.69 11.86 39.49
N ALA A 43 -8.00 11.00 40.22
CA ALA A 43 -8.37 9.62 40.48
C ALA A 43 -9.29 9.45 41.71
N SER A 44 -10.15 8.42 41.70
CA SER A 44 -10.52 7.69 42.92
C SER A 44 -11.08 6.28 42.61
N GLN A 45 -10.23 5.29 42.88
CA GLN A 45 -10.44 4.00 43.58
C GLN A 45 -11.60 3.06 43.17
N GLU A 46 -11.26 1.89 42.61
CA GLU A 46 -11.19 0.53 43.25
C GLU A 46 -12.54 -0.21 43.10
N GLU A 47 -12.68 -1.44 42.59
CA GLU A 47 -11.92 -2.68 42.83
C GLU A 47 -12.31 -3.76 41.77
N SER A 48 -11.31 -4.49 41.24
CA SER A 48 -11.30 -5.91 40.78
C SER A 48 -12.37 -6.41 39.78
N ALA A 49 -12.10 -7.22 38.75
CA ALA A 49 -11.05 -8.17 38.45
C ALA A 49 -11.12 -8.55 36.94
N GLU A 50 -10.16 -9.35 36.49
CA GLU A 50 -10.10 -10.11 35.21
C GLU A 50 -9.26 -9.48 34.08
N GLU A 51 -7.95 -9.58 34.29
CA GLU A 51 -6.97 -10.20 33.36
C GLU A 51 -7.37 -10.22 31.87
N HIS A 52 -7.13 -9.11 31.18
CA HIS A 52 -6.71 -9.14 29.78
C HIS A 52 -5.39 -8.38 29.69
N ALA A 53 -4.34 -9.10 29.30
CA ALA A 53 -3.06 -8.52 28.94
C ALA A 53 -3.26 -7.58 27.74
N GLU A 54 -3.53 -6.31 28.03
CA GLU A 54 -3.34 -5.21 27.11
C GLU A 54 -1.83 -5.11 26.88
N GLU A 55 -1.39 -5.62 25.74
CA GLU A 55 -0.04 -5.44 25.24
C GLU A 55 0.12 -3.96 24.85
N ASP A 56 0.47 -3.17 25.85
CA ASP A 56 1.45 -2.09 25.81
C ASP A 56 1.45 -1.25 24.52
N THR A 57 0.41 -0.47 24.29
CA THR A 57 0.55 0.76 23.48
C THR A 57 1.18 1.84 24.35
N ALA A 58 2.45 1.63 24.71
CA ALA A 58 3.34 2.75 24.90
C ALA A 58 3.47 3.42 23.52
N GLU A 59 2.79 4.55 23.34
CA GLU A 59 3.06 5.45 22.23
C GLU A 59 4.52 5.92 22.38
N ASP A 60 5.42 5.18 21.74
CA ASP A 60 6.80 5.60 21.56
C ASP A 60 6.76 6.86 20.69
N GLU A 61 6.87 8.02 21.33
CA GLU A 61 6.92 9.34 20.68
C GLU A 61 8.08 9.46 19.67
N ASN A 62 8.93 8.44 19.51
CA ASN A 62 10.00 8.34 18.53
C ASN A 62 9.83 7.17 17.53
N ALA A 63 8.66 6.53 17.45
CA ALA A 63 8.42 5.51 16.45
C ALA A 63 8.38 6.12 15.04
N GLU A 64 9.45 5.88 14.27
CA GLU A 64 9.51 6.18 12.84
C GLU A 64 8.29 5.57 12.12
N PRO A 65 7.64 6.32 11.21
CA PRO A 65 6.43 5.87 10.54
C PRO A 65 6.68 4.62 9.68
N ASN A 66 5.66 3.77 9.54
CA ASN A 66 5.76 2.60 8.67
C ASN A 66 6.04 3.00 7.21
N GLU A 67 6.82 2.18 6.51
CA GLU A 67 7.10 2.29 5.08
C GLU A 67 6.05 1.54 4.25
N PHE A 68 5.68 2.12 3.10
CA PHE A 68 4.75 1.50 2.15
C PHE A 68 5.47 1.19 0.84
N ILE A 69 5.67 -0.09 0.56
CA ILE A 69 6.46 -0.55 -0.58
C ILE A 69 5.53 -1.24 -1.58
N LYS A 70 5.27 -0.57 -2.71
CA LYS A 70 4.46 -1.12 -3.79
C LYS A 70 5.15 -2.32 -4.43
N ILE A 71 4.41 -3.41 -4.63
CA ILE A 71 4.88 -4.55 -5.42
C ILE A 71 4.74 -4.20 -6.90
N ASN A 72 5.81 -4.33 -7.68
CA ASN A 72 5.80 -3.91 -9.07
C ASN A 72 4.94 -4.84 -9.92
N ASN A 73 4.18 -4.27 -10.86
CA ASN A 73 3.24 -4.97 -11.73
C ASN A 73 2.03 -5.55 -11.01
N GLN A 74 0.88 -5.46 -11.67
CA GLN A 74 -0.37 -6.02 -11.17
C GLN A 74 -0.33 -7.56 -11.20
N PHE A 75 -1.23 -8.16 -10.43
CA PHE A 75 -1.52 -9.58 -10.42
C PHE A 75 -2.76 -9.83 -11.27
N VAL A 76 -2.70 -10.80 -12.18
CA VAL A 76 -3.82 -11.13 -13.09
C VAL A 76 -4.24 -12.57 -12.81
N ILE A 77 -5.47 -12.75 -12.37
CA ILE A 77 -5.99 -14.00 -11.82
C ILE A 77 -7.23 -14.41 -12.61
N PRO A 78 -7.23 -15.53 -13.34
CA PRO A 78 -8.41 -16.04 -14.00
C PRO A 78 -9.32 -16.70 -12.97
N VAL A 79 -10.63 -16.47 -13.09
CA VAL A 79 -11.65 -17.17 -12.31
C VAL A 79 -12.29 -18.22 -13.21
N VAL A 80 -12.12 -19.48 -12.86
CA VAL A 80 -12.60 -20.63 -13.63
C VAL A 80 -13.78 -21.27 -12.90
N GLU A 81 -14.86 -21.54 -13.64
CA GLU A 81 -16.01 -22.30 -13.15
C GLU A 81 -16.40 -23.34 -14.20
N ARG A 82 -16.64 -24.60 -13.79
CA ARG A 82 -17.00 -25.70 -14.70
C ARG A 82 -16.05 -25.81 -15.91
N ASP A 83 -14.74 -25.74 -15.64
CA ASP A 83 -13.66 -25.78 -16.63
C ASP A 83 -13.70 -24.67 -17.69
N GLN A 84 -14.42 -23.57 -17.43
CA GLN A 84 -14.50 -22.41 -18.32
C GLN A 84 -14.09 -21.14 -17.56
N MET A 85 -13.34 -20.26 -18.23
CA MET A 85 -13.01 -18.94 -17.68
C MET A 85 -14.27 -18.08 -17.66
N THR A 86 -14.65 -17.59 -16.48
CA THR A 86 -15.86 -16.77 -16.27
C THR A 86 -15.55 -15.31 -15.99
N ALA A 87 -14.39 -15.03 -15.40
CA ALA A 87 -13.92 -13.68 -15.14
C ALA A 87 -12.40 -13.61 -15.08
N MET A 88 -11.88 -12.39 -15.15
CA MET A 88 -10.48 -12.04 -14.89
C MET A 88 -10.43 -10.99 -13.79
N VAL A 89 -9.59 -11.22 -12.78
CA VAL A 89 -9.37 -10.28 -11.68
C VAL A 89 -7.97 -9.70 -11.78
N VAL A 90 -7.87 -8.38 -11.65
CA VAL A 90 -6.60 -7.65 -11.64
C VAL A 90 -6.44 -6.98 -10.28
N LEU A 91 -5.32 -7.23 -9.60
CA LEU A 91 -5.02 -6.64 -8.30
C LEU A 91 -3.69 -5.90 -8.29
N SER A 92 -3.59 -4.83 -7.51
CA SER A 92 -2.32 -4.20 -7.13
C SER A 92 -2.12 -4.28 -5.63
N LEU A 93 -0.92 -4.67 -5.20
CA LEU A 93 -0.58 -4.87 -3.80
C LEU A 93 0.55 -3.92 -3.36
N SER A 94 0.49 -3.51 -2.10
CA SER A 94 1.59 -2.85 -1.40
C SER A 94 1.85 -3.57 -0.08
N LEU A 95 3.09 -3.52 0.40
CA LEU A 95 3.45 -4.00 1.72
C LEU A 95 3.58 -2.82 2.66
N GLU A 96 3.04 -2.96 3.86
CA GLU A 96 3.30 -2.07 4.98
C GLU A 96 4.35 -2.71 5.87
N THR A 97 5.48 -2.03 6.06
CA THR A 97 6.63 -2.56 6.79
C THR A 97 7.16 -1.55 7.80
N LYS A 98 7.95 -2.02 8.77
CA LYS A 98 8.81 -1.14 9.56
C LYS A 98 9.85 -0.42 8.66
N PRO A 99 10.40 0.72 9.10
CA PRO A 99 11.41 1.46 8.34
C PRO A 99 12.62 0.63 7.93
N GLY A 100 13.23 0.96 6.79
CA GLY A 100 14.45 0.33 6.28
C GLY A 100 14.25 -1.00 5.53
N MET A 101 13.02 -1.39 5.24
CA MET A 101 12.69 -2.70 4.67
C MET A 101 12.69 -2.74 3.14
N SER A 102 12.67 -1.58 2.46
CA SER A 102 12.63 -1.48 0.99
C SER A 102 13.63 -2.40 0.28
N GLY A 103 14.91 -2.38 0.68
CA GLY A 103 15.95 -3.21 0.05
C GLY A 103 15.68 -4.72 0.19
N LYS A 104 15.22 -5.15 1.38
CA LYS A 104 14.86 -6.56 1.63
C LYS A 104 13.65 -6.95 0.79
N VAL A 105 12.59 -6.14 0.78
CA VAL A 105 11.38 -6.37 -0.02
C VAL A 105 11.74 -6.53 -1.50
N HIS A 106 12.54 -5.63 -2.07
CA HIS A 106 12.97 -5.73 -3.47
C HIS A 106 13.79 -6.99 -3.76
N SER A 107 14.68 -7.41 -2.86
CA SER A 107 15.46 -8.64 -3.04
C SER A 107 14.59 -9.91 -3.03
N PHE A 108 13.53 -9.92 -2.21
CA PHE A 108 12.59 -11.04 -2.10
C PHE A 108 11.37 -10.90 -3.02
N GLU A 109 11.25 -9.80 -3.77
CA GLU A 109 10.09 -9.51 -4.61
C GLU A 109 9.72 -10.67 -5.55
N PRO A 110 10.67 -11.36 -6.24
CA PRO A 110 10.32 -12.52 -7.05
C PRO A 110 9.65 -13.66 -6.26
N LYS A 111 10.08 -13.89 -5.02
CA LYS A 111 9.50 -14.92 -4.13
C LYS A 111 8.16 -14.49 -3.55
N LEU A 112 8.03 -13.22 -3.16
CA LEU A 112 6.77 -12.65 -2.69
C LEU A 112 5.71 -12.74 -3.79
N ARG A 113 6.06 -12.41 -5.04
CA ARG A 113 5.13 -12.53 -6.17
C ARG A 113 4.68 -13.97 -6.42
N ASP A 114 5.59 -14.94 -6.34
CA ASP A 114 5.27 -16.37 -6.49
C ASP A 114 4.24 -16.84 -5.45
N VAL A 115 4.47 -16.54 -4.17
CA VAL A 115 3.55 -16.94 -3.10
C VAL A 115 2.24 -16.17 -3.12
N PHE A 116 2.25 -14.88 -3.46
CA PHE A 116 1.01 -14.10 -3.62
C PHE A 116 0.16 -14.61 -4.77
N LEU A 117 0.76 -14.95 -5.91
CA LEU A 117 0.02 -15.57 -7.02
C LEU A 117 -0.65 -16.87 -6.57
N ARG A 118 0.05 -17.71 -5.83
CA ARG A 118 -0.53 -18.95 -5.28
C ARG A 118 -1.73 -18.67 -4.38
N VAL A 119 -1.58 -17.78 -3.40
CA VAL A 119 -2.68 -17.41 -2.48
C VAL A 119 -3.88 -16.86 -3.25
N LEU A 120 -3.64 -16.01 -4.25
CA LEU A 120 -4.69 -15.44 -5.08
C LEU A 120 -5.40 -16.49 -5.94
N PHE A 121 -4.67 -17.45 -6.51
CA PHE A 121 -5.28 -18.57 -7.23
C PHE A 121 -6.11 -19.46 -6.31
N ASP A 122 -5.60 -19.79 -5.12
CA ASP A 122 -6.33 -20.59 -4.14
C ASP A 122 -7.62 -19.86 -3.72
N HIS A 123 -7.56 -18.55 -3.48
CA HIS A 123 -8.74 -17.72 -3.18
C HIS A 123 -9.75 -17.69 -4.34
N ALA A 124 -9.27 -17.59 -5.59
CA ALA A 124 -10.12 -17.65 -6.77
C ALA A 124 -10.82 -19.02 -6.91
N ASN A 125 -10.08 -20.11 -6.68
CA ASN A 125 -10.60 -21.48 -6.76
C ASN A 125 -11.61 -21.80 -5.65
N MET A 126 -11.47 -21.20 -4.47
CA MET A 126 -12.49 -21.25 -3.41
C MET A 126 -13.71 -20.36 -3.71
N GLY A 127 -13.66 -19.60 -4.80
CA GLY A 127 -14.73 -18.73 -5.25
C GLY A 127 -14.79 -17.39 -4.52
N GLY A 128 -13.70 -16.95 -3.88
CA GLY A 128 -13.63 -15.69 -3.14
C GLY A 128 -13.79 -14.44 -4.02
N PHE A 129 -13.56 -14.55 -5.33
CA PHE A 129 -13.83 -13.46 -6.28
C PHE A 129 -15.25 -13.48 -6.89
N ARG A 130 -16.14 -14.36 -6.44
CA ARG A 130 -17.54 -14.42 -6.91
C ARG A 130 -18.44 -13.44 -6.16
N GLY A 131 -19.54 -13.05 -6.80
CA GLY A 131 -20.55 -12.19 -6.17
C GLY A 131 -19.99 -10.86 -5.66
N ALA A 132 -20.30 -10.50 -4.40
CA ALA A 132 -19.89 -9.25 -3.77
C ALA A 132 -18.45 -9.32 -3.22
N PHE A 133 -17.48 -9.60 -4.10
CA PHE A 133 -16.08 -9.89 -3.77
C PHE A 133 -15.31 -8.75 -3.07
N THR A 134 -15.84 -7.53 -3.07
CA THR A 134 -15.20 -6.36 -2.42
C THR A 134 -15.59 -6.19 -0.95
N ARG A 135 -16.44 -7.08 -0.41
CA ARG A 135 -16.84 -7.06 1.00
C ARG A 135 -15.67 -7.44 1.91
N SER A 136 -15.55 -6.76 3.05
CA SER A 136 -14.48 -7.03 4.02
C SER A 136 -14.45 -8.47 4.49
N GLU A 137 -15.63 -9.08 4.72
CA GLU A 137 -15.71 -10.48 5.17
C GLU A 137 -15.10 -11.48 4.17
N ILE A 138 -14.99 -11.08 2.89
CA ILE A 138 -14.38 -11.87 1.82
C ILE A 138 -12.89 -11.53 1.66
N LEU A 139 -12.51 -10.26 1.81
CA LEU A 139 -11.14 -9.79 1.62
C LEU A 139 -10.23 -9.99 2.84
N ASP A 140 -10.78 -10.00 4.06
CA ASP A 140 -9.98 -10.13 5.29
C ASP A 140 -9.24 -11.49 5.37
N PRO A 141 -9.85 -12.64 5.00
CA PRO A 141 -9.13 -13.89 4.87
C PRO A 141 -8.01 -13.83 3.83
N LEU A 142 -8.24 -13.16 2.68
CA LEU A 142 -7.23 -13.00 1.65
C LEU A 142 -6.03 -12.17 2.15
N ARG A 143 -6.29 -11.02 2.79
CA ARG A 143 -5.24 -10.19 3.41
C ARG A 143 -4.43 -10.98 4.43
N THR A 144 -5.12 -11.74 5.28
CA THR A 144 -4.49 -12.60 6.29
C THR A 144 -3.55 -13.62 5.66
N SER A 145 -4.01 -14.38 4.65
CA SER A 145 -3.17 -15.36 3.96
C SER A 145 -1.99 -14.74 3.23
N LEU A 146 -2.18 -13.59 2.57
CA LEU A 146 -1.08 -12.86 1.93
C LEU A 146 -0.03 -12.43 2.96
N ARG A 147 -0.46 -11.84 4.07
CA ARG A 147 0.43 -11.42 5.16
C ARG A 147 1.20 -12.59 5.76
N GLU A 148 0.54 -13.70 6.03
CA GLU A 148 1.18 -14.90 6.57
C GLU A 148 2.27 -15.45 5.66
N GLU A 149 1.99 -15.58 4.36
CA GLU A 149 2.98 -16.07 3.39
C GLU A 149 4.15 -15.09 3.23
N ALA A 150 3.89 -13.79 3.22
CA ALA A 150 4.97 -12.79 3.13
C ALA A 150 5.82 -12.71 4.41
N ARG A 151 5.23 -12.87 5.59
CA ARG A 151 5.96 -12.90 6.87
C ARG A 151 6.99 -14.03 6.93
N ARG A 152 6.79 -15.13 6.22
CA ARG A 152 7.79 -16.22 6.14
C ARG A 152 9.12 -15.77 5.53
N PHE A 153 9.12 -14.73 4.70
CA PHE A 153 10.32 -14.19 4.05
C PHE A 153 10.78 -12.88 4.70
N LEU A 154 9.84 -12.02 5.06
CA LEU A 154 10.15 -10.67 5.56
C LEU A 154 10.29 -10.61 7.08
N GLY A 155 9.74 -11.57 7.82
CA GLY A 155 9.75 -11.62 9.27
C GLY A 155 8.65 -10.78 9.91
N SER A 156 8.83 -10.46 11.20
CA SER A 156 7.91 -9.63 12.01
C SER A 156 7.83 -8.18 11.55
N ASP A 157 8.83 -7.72 10.79
CA ASP A 157 8.91 -6.33 10.29
C ASP A 157 7.88 -6.05 9.19
N LEU A 158 7.22 -7.08 8.65
CA LEU A 158 6.03 -6.93 7.81
C LEU A 158 4.78 -6.75 8.68
N VAL A 159 4.22 -5.56 8.64
CA VAL A 159 3.01 -5.18 9.36
C VAL A 159 1.80 -5.78 8.66
N ASP A 160 1.55 -5.40 7.40
CA ASP A 160 0.38 -5.84 6.63
C ASP A 160 0.61 -5.87 5.10
N VAL A 161 -0.34 -6.49 4.39
CA VAL A 161 -0.44 -6.47 2.92
C VAL A 161 -1.70 -5.70 2.50
N LEU A 162 -1.48 -4.61 1.78
CA LEU A 162 -2.51 -3.69 1.34
C LEU A 162 -2.94 -4.02 -0.09
N ILE A 163 -4.25 -4.20 -0.29
CA ILE A 163 -4.85 -4.26 -1.62
C ILE A 163 -5.15 -2.82 -2.05
N LEU A 164 -4.36 -2.29 -2.97
CA LEU A 164 -4.52 -0.91 -3.45
C LEU A 164 -5.66 -0.79 -4.46
N GLU A 165 -5.73 -1.77 -5.37
CA GLU A 165 -6.70 -1.81 -6.45
C GLU A 165 -7.17 -3.25 -6.65
N ILE A 166 -8.45 -3.40 -6.95
CA ILE A 166 -9.06 -4.66 -7.37
C ILE A 166 -10.10 -4.40 -8.44
N THR A 167 -9.94 -5.03 -9.59
CA THR A 167 -10.86 -4.95 -10.73
C THR A 167 -11.25 -6.36 -11.13
N ARG A 168 -12.53 -6.58 -11.42
CA ARG A 168 -13.04 -7.82 -12.01
C ARG A 168 -13.70 -7.52 -13.33
N GLN A 169 -13.36 -8.30 -14.35
CA GLN A 169 -13.97 -8.26 -15.67
C GLN A 169 -14.57 -9.63 -15.98
N ASP A 170 -15.89 -9.67 -16.17
CA ASP A 170 -16.58 -10.89 -16.62
C ASP A 170 -16.36 -11.11 -18.12
N VAL A 171 -16.38 -12.38 -18.55
CA VAL A 171 -16.10 -12.84 -19.91
C VAL A 171 -17.37 -13.31 -20.60
#